data_AF-A0A958FKY0-F1
#
_entry.id   AF-A0A958FKY0-F1
#
_cell.length_a   1.000
_cell.length_b   1.000
_cell.length_c   1.000
_cell.angle_alpha   90.00
_cell.angle_beta   90.00
_cell.angle_gamma   90.00
#
_symmetry.space_group_name_H-M   'P 1'
#
loop_
_entity.id
_entity.type
_entity.pdbx_description
1 polymer ?
#
loop_
_entity_poly.entity_id
_entity_poly.type
_entity_poly.pdbx_seq_one_letter_code
_entity_poly.pdbx_strand_id
1 'polypeptide(L)'
;LLSVGSCPVLAQEASPYSYENQLDINNAEYEDIARLPLPADLAEKIYDRILYQGPFTSIFQLREIEGIDQPLLLKLKPLIRIEPYMERSEREERLEEL
;
A
#
# COMPACT_ATOMS: atom_id res chain seq x y z
N LEU A 1 41.26 12.46 11.34
CA LEU A 1 40.48 11.29 10.85
C LEU A 1 39.04 11.46 11.34
N LEU A 2 38.21 12.16 10.57
CA LEU A 2 36.79 12.29 10.89
C LEU A 2 36.09 11.03 10.38
N SER A 3 35.50 10.29 11.32
CA SER A 3 34.75 9.06 11.09
C SER A 3 33.53 9.38 10.22
N VAL A 4 33.47 8.75 9.06
CA VAL A 4 32.26 8.62 8.25
C VAL A 4 31.24 7.83 9.06
N GLY A 5 30.25 8.53 9.61
CA GLY A 5 29.05 7.92 10.15
C GLY A 5 28.32 7.23 9.01
N SER A 6 28.49 5.93 8.90
CA SER A 6 27.71 5.08 8.03
C SER A 6 26.27 5.11 8.55
N CYS A 7 25.42 5.97 7.96
CA CYS A 7 23.98 5.81 8.12
C CYS A 7 23.63 4.40 7.64
N PRO A 8 23.06 3.52 8.48
CA PRO A 8 22.53 2.28 7.98
C PRO A 8 21.34 2.65 7.10
N VAL A 9 21.51 2.47 5.78
CA VAL A 9 20.37 2.35 4.87
C VAL A 9 19.56 1.19 5.44
N LEU A 10 18.43 1.50 6.06
CA LEU A 10 17.50 0.51 6.60
C LEU A 10 17.29 -0.52 5.49
N ALA A 11 17.74 -1.75 5.74
CA ALA A 11 17.47 -2.87 4.86
C ALA A 11 15.96 -2.90 4.68
N GLN A 12 15.50 -2.65 3.45
CA GLN A 12 14.09 -2.74 3.10
C GLN A 12 13.72 -4.20 3.32
N GLU A 13 13.10 -4.50 4.45
CA GLU A 13 12.63 -5.85 4.75
C GLU A 13 11.72 -6.27 3.59
N ALA A 14 11.91 -7.50 3.11
CA ALA A 14 11.15 -8.02 1.99
C ALA A 14 9.65 -7.89 2.33
N SER A 15 8.89 -7.23 1.45
CA SER A 15 7.43 -7.10 1.58
C SER A 15 6.81 -8.46 1.93
N PRO A 16 5.89 -8.54 2.91
CA PRO A 16 5.22 -9.80 3.27
C PRO A 16 4.26 -10.29 2.17
N TYR A 17 3.97 -9.43 1.19
CA TYR A 17 3.10 -9.73 0.08
C TYR A 17 3.84 -10.41 -1.06
N SER A 18 3.10 -11.24 -1.80
CA SER A 18 3.59 -12.00 -2.94
C SER A 18 2.45 -12.27 -3.91
N TYR A 19 2.73 -12.97 -5.02
CA TYR A 19 1.70 -13.36 -5.98
C TYR A 19 0.59 -14.23 -5.36
N GLU A 20 0.93 -15.10 -4.40
CA GLU A 20 -0.01 -15.99 -3.71
C GLU A 20 -0.71 -15.33 -2.51
N ASN A 21 -0.21 -14.18 -2.05
CA ASN A 21 -0.71 -13.44 -0.89
C ASN A 21 -0.64 -11.94 -1.15
N GLN A 22 -1.54 -11.45 -2.01
CA GLN A 22 -1.57 -10.06 -2.41
C GLN A 22 -2.31 -9.20 -1.40
N LEU A 23 -1.80 -7.99 -1.16
CA LEU A 23 -2.51 -6.97 -0.39
C LEU A 23 -3.69 -6.44 -1.20
N ASP A 24 -4.89 -6.45 -0.63
CA ASP A 24 -5.99 -5.68 -1.19
C ASP A 24 -5.87 -4.23 -0.76
N ILE A 25 -5.36 -3.40 -1.67
CA ILE A 25 -5.01 -2.00 -1.42
C ILE A 25 -6.21 -1.14 -1.03
N ASN A 26 -7.42 -1.45 -1.50
CA ASN A 26 -8.61 -0.63 -1.25
C ASN A 26 -9.17 -0.76 0.15
N ASN A 27 -8.92 -1.89 0.81
CA ASN A 27 -9.47 -2.23 2.12
C ASN A 27 -8.34 -2.43 3.17
N ALA A 28 -7.10 -2.04 2.83
CA ALA A 28 -5.93 -2.17 3.69
C ALA A 28 -5.79 -0.97 4.64
N GLU A 29 -5.26 -1.23 5.83
CA GLU A 29 -4.80 -0.17 6.72
C GLU A 29 -3.49 0.46 6.20
N TYR A 30 -3.18 1.66 6.68
CA TYR A 30 -1.96 2.36 6.29
C TYR A 30 -0.70 1.52 6.55
N GLU A 31 -0.63 0.83 7.69
CA GLU A 31 0.51 0.01 8.10
C GLU A 31 0.74 -1.19 7.17
N ASP A 32 -0.31 -1.70 6.52
CA ASP A 32 -0.20 -2.72 5.49
C ASP A 32 0.38 -2.13 4.19
N ILE A 33 -0.13 -0.98 3.74
CA ILE A 33 0.36 -0.29 2.55
C ILE A 33 1.82 0.12 2.71
N ALA A 34 2.21 0.60 3.90
CA ALA A 34 3.58 1.01 4.23
C ALA A 34 4.60 -0.14 4.20
N ARG A 35 4.14 -1.40 4.20
CA ARG A 35 4.99 -2.60 4.04
C ARG A 35 5.26 -2.97 2.58
N LEU A 36 4.63 -2.29 1.62
CA LEU A 36 4.97 -2.45 0.21
C LEU A 36 6.37 -1.89 -0.08
N PRO A 37 7.07 -2.41 -1.11
CA PRO A 37 8.44 -2.03 -1.37
C PRO A 37 8.51 -0.71 -2.18
N LEU A 38 7.97 0.36 -1.59
CA LEU A 38 7.84 1.72 -2.10
C LEU A 38 8.22 2.75 -1.01
N PRO A 39 8.59 4.00 -1.37
CA PRO A 39 8.87 5.07 -0.41
C PRO A 39 7.67 5.41 0.50
N ALA A 40 7.92 5.74 1.77
CA ALA A 40 6.86 5.98 2.76
C ALA A 40 5.89 7.12 2.37
N ASP A 41 6.37 8.16 1.69
CA ASP A 41 5.54 9.26 1.18
C ASP A 41 4.57 8.80 0.08
N LEU A 42 4.95 7.78 -0.71
CA LEU A 42 4.04 7.18 -1.69
C LEU A 42 3.00 6.26 -1.02
N ALA A 43 3.33 5.62 0.10
CA ALA A 43 2.36 4.84 0.88
C ALA A 43 1.25 5.75 1.43
N GLU A 44 1.64 6.89 2.00
CA GLU A 44 0.72 7.92 2.50
C GLU A 44 -0.16 8.47 1.37
N LYS A 45 0.42 8.86 0.23
CA LYS A 45 -0.35 9.33 -0.93
C LYS A 45 -1.35 8.30 -1.45
N ILE A 46 -1.00 7.00 -1.42
CA ILE A 46 -1.92 5.93 -1.80
C ILE A 46 -3.10 5.88 -0.84
N TYR A 47 -2.83 5.86 0.47
CA TYR A 47 -3.86 5.80 1.51
C TYR A 47 -4.79 7.02 1.42
N ASP A 48 -4.23 8.23 1.35
CA ASP A 48 -4.98 9.47 1.19
C ASP A 48 -5.82 9.48 -0.09
N ARG A 49 -5.28 8.95 -1.19
CA ARG A 49 -6.01 8.86 -2.46
C ARG A 49 -7.25 7.98 -2.32
N ILE A 50 -7.20 6.89 -1.55
CA ILE A 50 -8.36 6.04 -1.28
C ILE A 50 -9.34 6.77 -0.36
N LEU A 51 -8.84 7.34 0.74
CA LEU A 51 -9.64 7.99 1.76
C LEU A 51 -10.45 9.19 1.22
N TYR A 52 -9.82 10.03 0.39
CA TYR A 52 -10.42 11.30 -0.04
C TYR A 52 -11.04 11.26 -1.44
N GLN A 53 -10.63 10.33 -2.30
CA GLN A 53 -11.11 10.25 -3.69
C GLN A 53 -11.76 8.89 -4.01
N GLY A 54 -11.85 8.00 -3.03
CA GLY A 54 -12.47 6.69 -3.16
C GLY A 54 -11.54 5.59 -3.67
N PRO A 55 -12.01 4.33 -3.64
CA PRO A 55 -11.22 3.14 -3.98
C PRO A 55 -10.74 3.15 -5.43
N PHE A 56 -9.63 2.47 -5.68
CA PHE A 56 -9.17 2.19 -7.03
C PHE A 56 -10.11 1.18 -7.71
N THR A 57 -10.42 1.41 -8.98
CA THR A 57 -11.13 0.44 -9.83
C THR A 57 -10.17 -0.32 -10.74
N SER A 58 -8.92 0.13 -10.84
CA SER A 58 -7.89 -0.47 -11.68
C SER A 58 -6.49 -0.15 -11.17
N ILE A 59 -5.60 -1.12 -11.26
CA ILE A 59 -4.22 -0.99 -10.77
C ILE A 59 -3.44 0.11 -11.51
N PHE A 60 -3.87 0.45 -12.73
CA PHE A 60 -3.26 1.49 -13.53
C PHE A 60 -3.52 2.90 -12.97
N GLN A 61 -4.55 3.09 -12.15
CA GLN A 61 -4.83 4.38 -11.50
C GLN A 61 -3.73 4.79 -10.51
N LEU A 62 -2.90 3.86 -10.04
CA LEU A 62 -1.72 4.21 -9.23
C LEU A 62 -0.77 5.16 -9.97
N ARG A 63 -0.75 5.14 -11.31
CA ARG A 63 0.06 6.08 -12.12
C ARG A 63 -0.44 7.52 -12.09
N GLU A 64 -1.66 7.76 -11.58
CA GLU A 64 -2.19 9.11 -11.32
C GLU A 64 -1.53 9.74 -10.10
N ILE A 65 -0.92 8.94 -9.22
CA ILE A 65 -0.18 9.43 -8.05
C ILE A 65 1.22 9.87 -8.48
N GLU A 66 1.53 11.15 -8.23
CA GLU A 66 2.84 11.72 -8.51
C GLU A 66 3.94 10.97 -7.75
N GLY A 67 4.89 10.42 -8.51
CA GLY A 67 6.02 9.63 -8.01
C GLY A 67 5.87 8.12 -8.24
N ILE A 68 4.68 7.62 -8.59
CA ILE A 68 4.52 6.23 -9.02
C ILE A 68 4.77 6.13 -10.51
N ASP A 69 5.96 5.65 -10.90
CA ASP A 69 6.36 5.45 -12.28
C ASP A 69 6.06 4.03 -12.81
N GLN A 70 6.38 3.77 -14.09
CA GLN A 70 6.14 2.47 -14.71
C GLN A 70 6.97 1.35 -14.05
N PRO A 71 8.28 1.52 -13.78
CA PRO A 71 9.07 0.55 -13.02
C PRO A 71 8.47 0.23 -11.64
N LEU A 72 8.08 1.25 -10.87
CA LEU A 72 7.50 1.05 -9.56
C LEU A 72 6.16 0.31 -9.66
N LEU A 73 5.30 0.69 -10.60
CA LEU A 73 4.04 -0.02 -10.84
C LEU A 73 4.30 -1.51 -11.10
N LEU A 74 5.26 -1.86 -11.97
CA LEU A 74 5.57 -3.26 -12.27
C LEU A 74 6.05 -4.04 -11.04
N LYS A 75 6.77 -3.38 -10.12
CA LYS A 75 7.20 -3.95 -8.83
C LYS A 75 6.01 -4.22 -7.91
N LEU A 76 4.98 -3.36 -7.94
CA LEU A 76 3.79 -3.50 -7.09
C LEU A 76 2.76 -4.49 -7.65
N LYS A 77 2.63 -4.61 -8.97
CA LYS A 77 1.65 -5.49 -9.63
C LYS A 77 1.55 -6.92 -9.09
N PRO A 78 2.65 -7.64 -8.79
CA PRO A 78 2.53 -8.98 -8.23
C PRO A 78 2.15 -9.00 -6.74
N LEU A 79 2.21 -7.86 -6.04
CA LEU A 79 2.07 -7.77 -4.58
C LEU A 79 0.70 -7.27 -4.13
N ILE A 80 -0.06 -6.66 -5.05
CA ILE A 80 -1.34 -6.03 -4.72
C ILE A 80 -2.45 -6.54 -5.64
N ARG A 81 -3.66 -6.51 -5.12
CA ARG A 81 -4.91 -6.70 -5.85
C ARG A 81 -5.85 -5.55 -5.53
N ILE A 82 -6.89 -5.43 -6.35
CA ILE A 82 -7.96 -4.46 -6.17
C ILE A 82 -9.25 -5.24 -6.07
N GLU A 83 -9.87 -5.20 -4.90
CA GLU A 83 -11.25 -5.65 -4.72
C GLU A 83 -12.18 -4.43 -4.67
N PRO A 84 -13.48 -4.61 -4.98
CA PRO A 84 -14.49 -3.62 -4.66
C PRO A 84 -14.40 -3.23 -3.18
N TYR A 85 -14.59 -1.94 -2.88
CA TYR A 85 -14.68 -1.50 -1.49
C TYR A 85 -15.84 -2.25 -0.82
N MET A 86 -15.51 -3.00 0.23
CA MET A 86 -16.52 -3.59 1.09
C MET A 86 -16.86 -2.52 2.11
N GLU A 87 -18.00 -1.86 1.95
CA GLU A 87 -18.61 -1.21 3.12
C GLU A 87 -18.74 -2.32 4.16
N ARG A 88 -17.95 -2.27 5.24
CA ARG A 88 -18.24 -3.03 6.46
C ARG A 88 -19.70 -2.72 6.73
N SER A 89 -20.59 -3.68 6.49
CA SER A 89 -21.99 -3.39 6.74
C SER A 89 -22.08 -3.10 8.24
N GLU A 90 -22.91 -2.15 8.66
CA GLU A 90 -23.19 -1.89 10.08
C GLU A 90 -23.55 -3.16 10.88
N ARG A 91 -23.82 -4.27 10.19
CA ARG A 91 -24.11 -5.60 10.70
C ARG A 91 -22.86 -6.40 11.12
N GLU A 92 -21.72 -6.21 10.45
CA GLU A 92 -20.46 -6.87 10.79
C GLU A 92 -19.80 -6.20 12.00
N GLU A 93 -19.80 -4.86 12.04
CA GLU A 93 -19.33 -4.10 13.21
C GLU A 93 -20.12 -4.45 14.48
N ARG A 94 -21.44 -4.64 14.38
CA ARG A 94 -22.29 -5.05 15.52
C ARG A 94 -22.08 -6.50 15.99
N LEU A 95 -21.55 -7.37 15.14
CA LEU A 95 -21.28 -8.77 15.52
C LEU A 95 -19.93 -8.92 16.22
N GLU A 96 -18.97 -8.02 15.97
CA GLU A 96 -17.68 -7.96 16.67
C GLU A 96 -17.80 -7.34 18.08
N GLU A 97 -18.88 -6.60 18.36
CA GLU A 97 -19.17 -5.98 19.67
C GLU A 97 -20.00 -6.86 20.64
N LEU A 98 -20.32 -8.11 20.28
CA LEU A 98 -21.07 -9.08 21.10
C LEU A 98 -20.18 -10.19 21.69
#